data_AF-A0A352WP87-F1
#
_entry.id   AF-A0A352WP87-F1
#
_cell.length_a   1.000
_cell.length_b   1.000
_cell.length_c   1.000
_cell.angle_alpha   90.00
_cell.angle_beta   90.00
_cell.angle_gamma   90.00
#
_symmetry.space_group_name_H-M   'P 1'
#
loop_
_entity.id
_entity.type
_entity.pdbx_description
1 polymer ?
#
loop_
_entity_poly.entity_id
_entity_poly.type
_entity_poly.pdbx_seq_one_letter_code
_entity_poly.pdbx_strand_id
1 'polypeptide(L)'
;MLACYSFAGAQNGWTGEVIFDVAQGQADQGQWDYIPHTVTYQTDGQAWRILEQGTSFERIWLGAHGAPTHNILFHFLGHAVELEERCTGEPTAQFEWGPVPCPWSIDASRSMLFVNDGPVRYELKERSVRAVQQSEWERKHFGLPRGYEPIDKPGLAALLQSLGRGLD
;
A
#
# COMPACT_ATOMS: atom_id res chain seq x y z
N MET A 1 23.62 -17.65 7.97
CA MET A 1 23.96 -16.51 8.85
C MET A 1 23.29 -15.28 8.25
N LEU A 2 22.17 -14.84 8.82
CA LEU A 2 21.49 -13.61 8.41
C LEU A 2 22.22 -12.45 9.09
N ALA A 3 22.82 -11.58 8.29
CA ALA A 3 23.51 -10.39 8.78
C ALA A 3 22.46 -9.31 9.07
N CYS A 4 22.35 -8.92 10.35
CA CYS A 4 21.63 -7.73 10.76
C CYS A 4 22.42 -6.51 10.29
N TYR A 5 21.96 -5.82 9.25
CA TYR A 5 22.47 -4.50 8.89
C TYR A 5 21.51 -3.44 9.41
N SER A 6 21.94 -2.72 10.44
CA SER A 6 21.36 -1.43 10.81
C SER A 6 21.82 -0.40 9.78
N PHE A 7 20.90 0.16 8.99
CA PHE A 7 21.23 1.25 8.07
C PHE A 7 20.88 2.60 8.71
N ALA A 8 21.88 3.20 9.33
CA ALA A 8 21.96 4.64 9.52
C ALA A 8 22.85 5.21 8.40
N GLY A 9 22.24 5.87 7.42
CA GLY A 9 22.94 6.51 6.31
C GLY A 9 22.04 6.62 5.10
N ALA A 10 21.80 7.84 4.64
CA ALA A 10 21.13 8.15 3.37
C ALA A 10 21.91 7.50 2.22
N GLN A 11 21.62 6.23 1.93
CA GLN A 11 21.92 5.63 0.64
C GLN A 11 20.79 6.05 -0.29
N ASN A 12 21.14 6.56 -1.47
CA ASN A 12 20.18 6.83 -2.54
C ASN A 12 19.46 5.53 -2.87
N GLY A 13 18.31 5.30 -2.23
CA GLY A 13 17.45 4.17 -2.50
C GLY A 13 17.01 4.21 -3.95
N TRP A 14 16.68 3.04 -4.49
CA TRP A 14 16.10 2.98 -5.83
C TRP A 14 14.85 3.87 -5.89
N THR A 15 14.77 4.64 -6.97
CA THR A 15 13.63 5.52 -7.27
C THR A 15 12.98 5.05 -8.55
N GLY A 16 11.66 4.92 -8.53
CA GLY A 16 10.94 4.40 -9.67
C GLY A 16 9.53 3.95 -9.36
N GLU A 17 9.00 3.22 -10.34
CA GLU A 17 7.65 2.70 -10.36
C GLU A 17 7.66 1.21 -10.69
N VAL A 18 6.80 0.46 -10.02
CA VAL A 18 6.53 -0.95 -10.30
C VAL A 18 5.03 -1.14 -10.44
N ILE A 19 4.61 -1.82 -11.49
CA ILE A 19 3.21 -2.14 -11.75
C ILE A 19 3.02 -3.64 -11.51
N PHE A 20 1.97 -3.99 -10.78
CA PHE A 20 1.62 -5.36 -10.44
C PHE A 20 0.21 -5.72 -10.94
N ASP A 21 0.10 -6.92 -11.50
CA ASP A 21 -1.17 -7.63 -11.63
C ASP A 21 -1.57 -8.24 -10.28
N VAL A 22 -2.84 -8.14 -9.93
CA VAL A 22 -3.37 -8.80 -8.73
C VAL A 22 -3.91 -10.16 -9.11
N ALA A 23 -3.33 -11.21 -8.53
CA ALA A 23 -3.81 -12.57 -8.71
C ALA A 23 -4.73 -12.99 -7.58
N GLN A 24 -5.69 -13.84 -7.92
CA GLN A 24 -6.66 -14.31 -6.96
C GLN A 24 -6.00 -15.21 -5.90
N GLY A 25 -5.78 -14.65 -4.71
CA GLY A 25 -5.32 -15.39 -3.54
C GLY A 25 -6.46 -16.06 -2.77
N GLN A 26 -6.34 -16.08 -1.43
CA GLN A 26 -7.34 -16.61 -0.51
C GLN A 26 -8.44 -15.58 -0.18
N ALA A 27 -9.13 -15.03 -1.18
CA ALA A 27 -10.29 -14.18 -0.93
C ALA A 27 -11.59 -14.89 -1.34
N ASP A 28 -12.59 -14.83 -0.47
CA ASP A 28 -13.90 -15.40 -0.73
C ASP A 28 -14.58 -14.65 -1.89
N GLN A 29 -15.43 -15.33 -2.67
CA GLN A 29 -16.05 -14.78 -3.89
C GLN A 29 -16.72 -13.40 -3.71
N GLY A 30 -17.28 -13.10 -2.53
CA GLY A 30 -17.91 -11.80 -2.23
C GLY A 30 -16.96 -10.70 -1.75
N GLN A 31 -15.68 -11.01 -1.48
CA GLN A 31 -14.66 -10.03 -1.10
C GLN A 31 -13.89 -9.49 -2.31
N TRP A 32 -14.07 -10.06 -3.51
CA TRP A 32 -13.36 -9.63 -4.71
C TRP A 32 -13.71 -8.24 -5.20
N ASP A 33 -14.94 -7.79 -4.98
CA ASP A 33 -15.41 -6.49 -5.50
C ASP A 33 -14.62 -5.29 -4.92
N TYR A 34 -13.90 -5.50 -3.81
CA TYR A 34 -13.01 -4.51 -3.21
C TYR A 34 -11.51 -4.76 -3.42
N ILE A 35 -11.13 -5.87 -4.06
CA ILE A 35 -9.73 -6.19 -4.32
C ILE A 35 -9.30 -5.56 -5.64
N PRO A 36 -8.24 -4.73 -5.67
CA PRO A 36 -7.78 -4.13 -6.91
C PRO A 36 -7.39 -5.18 -7.95
N HIS A 37 -7.53 -4.84 -9.23
CA HIS A 37 -6.97 -5.64 -10.33
C HIS A 37 -5.51 -5.29 -10.60
N THR A 38 -5.11 -4.06 -10.29
CA THR A 38 -3.76 -3.56 -10.55
C THR A 38 -3.31 -2.70 -9.40
N VAL A 39 -2.04 -2.84 -9.04
CA VAL A 39 -1.38 -2.06 -8.00
C VAL A 39 -0.15 -1.40 -8.60
N THR A 40 -0.03 -0.08 -8.44
CA THR A 40 1.17 0.66 -8.83
C THR A 40 1.90 1.11 -7.57
N TYR A 41 3.15 0.68 -7.42
CA TYR A 41 4.06 1.14 -6.37
C TYR A 41 5.02 2.16 -6.91
N GLN A 42 5.21 3.26 -6.19
CA GLN A 42 6.14 4.33 -6.52
C GLN A 42 6.96 4.66 -5.29
N THR A 43 8.25 4.96 -5.47
CA THR A 43 9.16 5.31 -4.38
C THR A 43 10.25 6.26 -4.87
N ASP A 44 10.70 7.16 -4.00
CA ASP A 44 11.92 7.95 -4.19
C ASP A 44 13.13 7.37 -3.43
N GLY A 45 12.97 6.16 -2.88
CA GLY A 45 13.94 5.48 -2.05
C GLY A 45 13.79 5.78 -0.56
N GLN A 46 12.95 6.75 -0.17
CA GLN A 46 12.67 7.12 1.22
C GLN A 46 11.18 7.02 1.53
N ALA A 47 10.36 7.69 0.75
CA ALA A 47 8.92 7.65 0.81
C ALA A 47 8.35 6.78 -0.31
N TRP A 48 7.15 6.26 -0.09
CA TRP A 48 6.46 5.43 -1.06
C TRP A 48 4.99 5.80 -1.17
N ARG A 49 4.43 5.50 -2.35
CA ARG A 49 3.03 5.66 -2.71
C ARG A 49 2.55 4.42 -3.43
N ILE A 50 1.38 3.92 -3.04
CA ILE A 50 0.71 2.81 -3.70
C ILE A 50 -0.62 3.31 -4.24
N LEU A 51 -0.91 2.97 -5.49
CA LEU A 51 -2.19 3.25 -6.15
C LEU A 51 -2.86 1.92 -6.47
N GLU A 52 -4.05 1.71 -5.93
CA GLU A 52 -4.88 0.53 -6.18
C GLU A 52 -6.00 0.88 -7.17
N GLN A 53 -6.14 0.10 -8.23
CA GLN A 53 -7.07 0.34 -9.33
C GLN A 53 -7.83 -0.93 -9.73
N GLY A 54 -8.98 -0.74 -10.37
CA GLY A 54 -9.80 -1.84 -10.92
C GLY A 54 -11.00 -2.25 -10.06
N THR A 55 -11.25 -1.55 -8.95
CA THR A 55 -12.44 -1.69 -8.11
C THR A 55 -13.33 -0.45 -8.23
N SER A 56 -14.52 -0.50 -7.62
CA SER A 56 -15.43 0.65 -7.50
C SER A 56 -14.90 1.80 -6.63
N PHE A 57 -13.76 1.63 -5.97
CA PHE A 57 -13.12 2.67 -5.16
C PHE A 57 -11.60 2.61 -5.30
N GLU A 58 -11.02 3.71 -5.77
CA GLU A 58 -9.57 3.88 -5.82
C GLU A 58 -9.04 4.20 -4.42
N ARG A 59 -7.92 3.58 -4.06
CA ARG A 59 -7.24 3.83 -2.78
C ARG A 59 -5.80 4.23 -3.03
N ILE A 60 -5.31 5.13 -2.19
CA ILE A 60 -3.92 5.60 -2.20
C ILE A 60 -3.32 5.29 -0.84
N TRP A 61 -2.20 4.58 -0.83
CA TRP A 61 -1.47 4.31 0.40
C TRP A 61 -0.19 5.12 0.35
N LEU A 62 0.18 5.75 1.46
CA LEU A 62 1.34 6.61 1.59
C LEU A 62 2.12 6.26 2.84
N GLY A 63 3.44 6.27 2.75
CA GLY A 63 4.28 6.09 3.91
C GLY A 63 5.75 6.33 3.61
N ALA A 64 6.59 5.99 4.59
CA ALA A 64 8.03 6.02 4.44
C ALA A 64 8.64 4.71 4.91
N HIS A 65 9.77 4.35 4.29
CA HIS A 65 10.53 3.16 4.69
C HIS A 65 11.07 3.35 6.11
N GLY A 66 10.81 2.39 6.99
CA GLY A 66 11.19 2.45 8.40
C GLY A 66 10.30 3.31 9.30
N ALA A 67 9.24 3.92 8.77
CA ALA A 67 8.26 4.63 9.60
C ALA A 67 7.40 3.63 10.41
N PRO A 68 6.92 4.02 11.62
CA PRO A 68 6.07 3.16 12.44
C PRO A 68 4.61 3.11 11.94
N THR A 69 4.21 4.07 11.10
CA THR A 69 2.84 4.20 10.58
C THR A 69 2.84 4.50 9.08
N HIS A 70 1.70 4.26 8.45
CA HIS A 70 1.39 4.65 7.08
C HIS A 70 -0.08 5.07 6.99
N ASN A 71 -0.45 5.74 5.89
CA ASN A 71 -1.78 6.27 5.68
C ASN A 71 -2.45 5.59 4.49
N ILE A 72 -3.74 5.29 4.63
CA ILE A 72 -4.58 4.77 3.56
C ILE A 72 -5.69 5.81 3.31
N LEU A 73 -5.77 6.24 2.07
CA LEU A 73 -6.69 7.28 1.60
C LEU A 73 -7.69 6.66 0.65
N PHE A 74 -8.96 6.94 0.85
CA PHE A 74 -10.00 6.44 -0.02
C PHE A 74 -11.20 7.37 -0.03
N HIS A 75 -11.91 7.37 -1.15
CA HIS A 75 -13.19 8.05 -1.27
C HIS A 75 -14.30 7.04 -1.00
N PHE A 76 -15.22 7.43 -0.13
CA PHE A 76 -16.35 6.59 0.21
C PHE A 76 -17.59 7.45 0.42
N LEU A 77 -18.60 7.23 -0.42
CA LEU A 77 -19.90 7.92 -0.37
C LEU A 77 -19.83 9.45 -0.27
N GLY A 78 -18.91 10.06 -1.03
CA GLY A 78 -18.72 11.51 -1.05
C GLY A 78 -17.81 12.06 0.05
N HIS A 79 -17.31 11.20 0.95
CA HIS A 79 -16.29 11.56 1.93
C HIS A 79 -14.91 11.13 1.44
N ALA A 80 -13.90 11.97 1.65
CA ALA A 80 -12.50 11.61 1.47
C ALA A 80 -11.91 11.40 2.86
N VAL A 81 -11.48 10.18 3.17
CA VAL A 81 -11.03 9.80 4.51
C VAL A 81 -9.60 9.30 4.53
N GLU A 82 -8.89 9.62 5.60
CA GLU A 82 -7.53 9.20 5.90
C GLU A 82 -7.55 8.25 7.10
N LEU A 83 -7.11 7.01 6.89
CA LEU A 83 -6.90 6.04 7.95
C LEU A 83 -5.40 5.86 8.20
N GLU A 84 -4.94 6.15 9.41
CA GLU A 84 -3.57 5.83 9.84
C GLU A 84 -3.50 4.40 10.37
N GLU A 85 -2.53 3.64 9.88
CA GLU A 85 -2.28 2.25 10.23
C GLU A 85 -0.85 2.05 10.73
N ARG A 86 -0.66 1.04 11.61
CA ARG A 86 0.67 0.68 12.09
C ARG A 86 1.38 -0.23 11.10
N CYS A 87 2.66 0.00 10.92
CA CYS A 87 3.53 -0.97 10.27
C CYS A 87 3.78 -2.14 11.22
N THR A 88 3.16 -3.28 10.95
CA THR A 88 3.33 -4.52 11.71
C THR A 88 4.04 -5.55 10.84
N GLY A 89 5.37 -5.46 10.75
CA GLY A 89 6.16 -6.33 9.86
C GLY A 89 7.58 -6.57 10.36
N GLU A 90 8.04 -7.80 10.18
CA GLU A 90 9.44 -8.23 10.27
C GLU A 90 10.23 -7.74 9.04
N PRO A 91 11.58 -7.79 9.05
CA PRO A 91 12.43 -7.27 7.99
C PRO A 91 11.99 -7.73 6.60
N THR A 92 11.63 -6.78 5.78
CA THR A 92 11.14 -6.98 4.43
C THR A 92 12.28 -7.39 3.51
N ALA A 93 12.05 -8.40 2.66
CA ALA A 93 13.00 -8.77 1.62
C ALA A 93 13.18 -7.60 0.64
N GLN A 94 14.38 -7.51 0.08
CA GLN A 94 14.75 -6.45 -0.84
C GLN A 94 14.66 -6.99 -2.27
N PHE A 95 13.86 -6.32 -3.10
CA PHE A 95 13.79 -6.59 -4.54
C PHE A 95 14.82 -5.72 -5.27
N GLU A 96 15.00 -5.92 -6.58
CA GLU A 96 15.87 -5.08 -7.40
C GLU A 96 15.46 -3.60 -7.37
N TRP A 97 14.17 -3.34 -7.16
CA TRP A 97 13.58 -2.00 -6.98
C TRP A 97 13.54 -1.53 -5.52
N GLY A 98 14.28 -2.20 -4.62
CA GLY A 98 14.47 -1.76 -3.24
C GLY A 98 13.55 -2.42 -2.20
N PRO A 99 13.37 -1.79 -1.03
CA PRO A 99 12.57 -2.35 0.06
C PRO A 99 11.08 -2.33 -0.29
N VAL A 100 10.37 -3.38 0.14
CA VAL A 100 8.90 -3.37 0.04
C VAL A 100 8.27 -2.51 1.15
N PRO A 101 7.16 -1.83 0.85
CA PRO A 101 6.44 -1.03 1.84
C PRO A 101 5.89 -1.91 2.97
N CYS A 102 5.82 -1.36 4.19
CA CYS A 102 5.45 -2.10 5.39
C CYS A 102 4.08 -2.83 5.40
N PRO A 103 3.03 -2.41 4.64
CA PRO A 103 1.81 -3.21 4.55
C PRO A 103 1.98 -4.50 3.74
N TRP A 104 3.08 -4.66 2.99
CA TRP A 104 3.30 -5.82 2.15
C TRP A 104 4.06 -6.90 2.90
N SER A 105 3.73 -8.14 2.60
CA SER A 105 4.35 -9.33 3.17
C SER A 105 4.93 -10.20 2.08
N ILE A 106 6.05 -10.85 2.37
CA ILE A 106 6.75 -11.70 1.40
C ILE A 106 6.76 -13.11 1.95
N ASP A 107 6.36 -14.07 1.13
CA ASP A 107 6.68 -15.47 1.38
C ASP A 107 8.04 -15.77 0.74
N ALA A 108 9.09 -15.68 1.56
CA ALA A 108 10.46 -15.93 1.11
C ALA A 108 10.66 -17.37 0.59
N SER A 109 9.84 -18.34 1.00
CA SER A 109 9.93 -19.72 0.53
C SER A 109 9.43 -19.89 -0.91
N ARG A 110 8.55 -18.99 -1.36
CA ARG A 110 7.94 -19.02 -2.69
C ARG A 110 8.27 -17.81 -3.56
N SER A 111 9.04 -16.86 -3.03
CA SER A 111 9.32 -15.56 -3.67
C SER A 111 8.04 -14.83 -4.08
N MET A 112 6.98 -14.96 -3.28
CA MET A 112 5.67 -14.38 -3.56
C MET A 112 5.46 -13.13 -2.72
N LEU A 113 4.89 -12.09 -3.35
CA LEU A 113 4.55 -10.83 -2.72
C LEU A 113 3.04 -10.77 -2.45
N PHE A 114 2.67 -10.36 -1.24
CA PHE A 114 1.28 -10.28 -0.80
C PHE A 114 0.99 -8.96 -0.13
N VAL A 115 -0.27 -8.54 -0.22
CA VAL A 115 -0.81 -7.46 0.58
C VAL A 115 -1.83 -8.05 1.55
N ASN A 116 -1.74 -7.64 2.83
CA ASN A 116 -2.78 -7.92 3.81
C ASN A 116 -3.61 -6.66 3.98
N ASP A 117 -4.90 -6.77 3.69
CA ASP A 117 -5.87 -5.68 3.78
C ASP A 117 -7.06 -6.16 4.62
N GLY A 118 -6.98 -5.89 5.92
CA GLY A 118 -7.93 -6.40 6.91
C GLY A 118 -8.01 -7.94 6.87
N PRO A 119 -9.18 -8.53 6.59
CA PRO A 119 -9.35 -9.97 6.53
C PRO A 119 -8.86 -10.60 5.21
N VAL A 120 -8.53 -9.80 4.20
CA VAL A 120 -8.17 -10.29 2.87
C VAL A 120 -6.67 -10.28 2.65
N ARG A 121 -6.23 -11.29 1.90
CA ARG A 121 -4.88 -11.39 1.38
C ARG A 121 -4.90 -11.69 -0.11
N TYR A 122 -4.21 -10.87 -0.89
CA TYR A 122 -4.06 -11.05 -2.33
C TYR A 122 -2.59 -11.02 -2.75
N GLU A 123 -2.30 -11.65 -3.90
CA GLU A 123 -0.94 -11.80 -4.44
C GLU A 123 -0.66 -10.72 -5.49
N LEU A 124 0.55 -10.16 -5.44
CA LEU A 124 1.06 -9.23 -6.43
C LEU A 124 2.02 -9.94 -7.38
N LYS A 125 1.73 -9.86 -8.68
CA LYS A 125 2.59 -10.36 -9.76
C LYS A 125 3.19 -9.19 -10.50
N GLU A 126 4.51 -9.06 -10.45
CA GLU A 126 5.22 -7.98 -11.11
C GLU A 126 4.96 -8.02 -12.63
N ARG A 127 4.44 -6.91 -13.17
CA ARG A 127 4.19 -6.72 -14.60
C ARG A 127 5.31 -5.92 -15.25
N SER A 128 5.76 -4.85 -14.59
CA SER A 128 6.82 -3.99 -15.12
C SER A 128 7.51 -3.19 -14.03
N VAL A 129 8.81 -2.95 -14.19
CA VAL A 129 9.64 -2.09 -13.35
C VAL A 129 10.23 -0.98 -14.20
N ARG A 130 10.19 0.26 -13.71
CA ARG A 130 10.75 1.43 -14.38
C ARG A 130 11.46 2.31 -13.37
N ALA A 131 12.75 2.55 -13.58
CA ALA A 131 13.47 3.58 -12.83
C ALA A 131 12.99 4.98 -13.24
N VAL A 132 12.85 5.88 -12.26
CA VAL A 132 12.42 7.27 -12.46
C VAL A 132 13.38 8.17 -11.70
N GLN A 133 13.91 9.22 -12.32
CA GLN A 133 14.83 10.12 -11.63
C GLN A 133 14.09 10.89 -10.53
N GLN A 134 14.76 11.17 -9.42
CA GLN A 134 14.14 11.87 -8.29
C GLN A 134 13.55 13.24 -8.67
N SER A 135 14.16 13.93 -9.63
CA SER A 135 13.70 15.22 -10.15
C SER A 135 12.43 15.13 -11.02
N GLU A 136 12.06 13.94 -11.48
CA GLU A 136 10.84 13.73 -12.26
C GLU A 136 9.59 13.62 -11.36
N TRP A 137 9.77 13.36 -10.06
CA TRP A 137 8.67 13.38 -9.11
C TRP A 137 8.22 14.81 -8.80
N GLU A 138 6.90 15.01 -8.72
CA GLU A 138 6.37 16.26 -8.22
C GLU A 138 6.78 16.49 -6.75
N ARG A 139 6.96 17.75 -6.36
CA ARG A 139 7.47 18.13 -5.02
C ARG A 139 6.68 17.53 -3.84
N LYS A 140 5.40 17.20 -4.03
CA LYS A 140 4.53 16.61 -3.00
C LYS A 140 3.97 15.24 -3.40
N HIS A 141 4.62 14.56 -4.34
CA HIS A 141 4.11 13.31 -4.92
C HIS A 141 3.84 12.21 -3.88
N PHE A 142 4.69 12.13 -2.85
CA PHE A 142 4.59 11.18 -1.74
C PHE A 142 4.00 11.79 -0.46
N GLY A 143 3.61 13.07 -0.51
CA GLY A 143 3.03 13.76 0.64
C GLY A 143 1.52 13.51 0.74
N LEU A 144 0.99 13.58 1.96
CA LEU A 144 -0.45 13.51 2.19
C LEU A 144 -1.17 14.65 1.43
N PRO A 145 -2.09 14.34 0.50
CA PRO A 145 -2.91 15.34 -0.17
C PRO A 145 -3.89 16.00 0.81
N ARG A 146 -4.31 17.23 0.49
CA ARG A 146 -5.31 17.95 1.30
C ARG A 146 -6.71 17.42 1.02
N GLY A 147 -7.61 17.62 1.99
CA GLY A 147 -9.04 17.35 1.82
C GLY A 147 -9.49 15.97 2.32
N TYR A 148 -8.57 15.16 2.85
CA TYR A 148 -8.91 13.93 3.55
C TYR A 148 -9.12 14.21 5.04
N GLU A 149 -10.20 13.65 5.58
CA GLU A 149 -10.56 13.76 6.99
C GLU A 149 -10.01 12.54 7.76
N PRO A 150 -9.23 12.74 8.84
CA PRO A 150 -8.74 11.63 9.64
C PRO A 150 -9.88 10.82 10.27
N ILE A 151 -9.79 9.50 10.17
CA ILE A 151 -10.72 8.56 10.79
C ILE A 151 -9.94 7.42 11.46
N ASP A 152 -10.44 6.94 12.60
CA ASP A 152 -9.90 5.75 13.25
C ASP A 152 -10.64 4.48 12.78
N LYS A 153 -10.06 3.30 13.03
CA LYS A 153 -10.70 2.02 12.65
C LYS A 153 -12.13 1.88 13.20
N PRO A 154 -12.41 2.19 14.49
CA PRO A 154 -13.77 2.11 15.01
C PRO A 154 -14.73 3.06 14.30
N GLY A 155 -14.31 4.31 14.03
CA GLY A 155 -15.10 5.30 13.31
C GLY A 155 -15.40 4.86 11.87
N LEU A 156 -14.40 4.29 11.19
CA LEU A 156 -14.59 3.72 9.86
C LEU A 156 -15.57 2.54 9.88
N ALA A 157 -15.42 1.62 10.83
CA ALA A 157 -16.34 0.49 10.98
C ALA A 157 -17.78 0.96 11.28
N ALA A 158 -17.94 1.95 12.17
CA ALA A 158 -19.23 2.53 12.49
C ALA A 158 -19.87 3.22 11.29
N LEU A 159 -19.09 3.97 10.50
CA LEU A 159 -19.52 4.59 9.25
C LEU A 159 -20.05 3.51 8.29
N LEU A 160 -19.23 2.50 7.98
CA LEU A 160 -19.59 1.38 7.09
C LEU A 160 -20.87 0.65 7.56
N GLN A 161 -20.99 0.38 8.87
CA GLN A 161 -22.17 -0.30 9.44
C GLN A 161 -23.44 0.56 9.39
N SER A 162 -23.34 1.87 9.62
CA SER A 162 -24.50 2.78 9.57
C SER A 162 -25.14 2.80 8.18
N LEU A 163 -24.33 2.59 7.14
CA LEU A 163 -24.73 2.66 5.74
C LEU A 163 -25.29 1.33 5.24
N GLY A 164 -24.74 0.20 5.71
CA GLY A 164 -25.31 -1.12 5.43
C GLY A 164 -26.73 -1.32 6.00
N ARG A 165 -27.13 -0.50 6.98
CA ARG A 165 -28.50 -0.48 7.53
C ARG A 165 -29.47 0.43 6.77
N GLY A 166 -28.99 1.24 5.82
CA GLY A 166 -29.81 2.18 5.05
C GLY A 166 -30.27 1.66 3.68
N LEU A 167 -29.90 0.42 3.33
CA LEU A 167 -30.27 -0.26 2.08
C LEU A 167 -31.40 -1.30 2.25
N ASP A 168 -32.04 -1.34 3.43
CA ASP A 168 -33.25 -2.11 3.72
C ASP A 168 -34.51 -1.22 3.71
#